data_AF-A0A1B8UQ23-F1
#
_entry.id   AF-A0A1B8UQ23-F1
#
_cell.length_a   1.000
_cell.length_b   1.000
_cell.length_c   1.000
_cell.angle_alpha   90.00
_cell.angle_beta   90.00
_cell.angle_gamma   90.00
#
_symmetry.space_group_name_H-M   'P 1'
#
loop_
_entity.id
_entity.type
_entity.pdbx_description
1 polymer ?
#
loop_
_entity_poly.entity_id
_entity_poly.type
_entity_poly.pdbx_seq_one_letter_code
_entity_poly.pdbx_strand_id
1 'polypeptide(L)'
;MHTVKYGSSGLVVDHHERNHLFTVCMLSTAHDANDSRITYKEAVSLAKAGYNTLFIVPHHGEEVIEGVRIVPLPIPRSRSERMWTTTWRLYQAARQIDADIYHFHDPELIPIGIWLKKKGYRVIYDVHEDVPRQILSKGWIPKWLRGGVSRLVERIELWASLRFDAIVTATTHIEERFARHPKCYTETVCNYPILDEFVQTAESPQSGEFVGISQHAGKEDAVCYVGSIGNIRGLQQIVGAMEFGIPDKKLLLAGSFASAEEKHVAMGRSGWAKVDYLGQLNRKQVYETMARSRAGLVILHPTINYIDALPIKLFEYMAAGIPVIASDFPKWRQIIEQAGCGFCVDPFDLEGISKRIDWLITHHEEAEEMGRRGQEAVQSLYHWNVEKEKLLHVYADVTGRIRKEEVQQTAFGTMNRERERKVVK
;
A
#
# COMPACT_ATOMS: atom_id res chain seq x y z
N MET A 1 -37.13 21.12 10.42
CA MET A 1 -37.72 20.07 9.57
C MET A 1 -37.41 20.41 8.11
N HIS A 2 -36.32 19.86 7.58
CA HIS A 2 -36.05 19.87 6.14
C HIS A 2 -35.62 18.46 5.77
N THR A 3 -36.61 17.67 5.37
CA THR A 3 -36.46 16.34 4.82
C THR A 3 -35.93 16.48 3.39
N VAL A 4 -34.65 16.21 3.20
CA VAL A 4 -34.11 15.98 1.86
C VAL A 4 -34.66 14.62 1.40
N LYS A 5 -35.59 14.65 0.45
CA LYS A 5 -36.10 13.46 -0.23
C LYS A 5 -34.97 12.87 -1.07
N TYR A 6 -34.49 11.70 -0.69
CA TYR A 6 -33.72 10.85 -1.61
C TYR A 6 -34.66 10.35 -2.69
N GLY A 7 -34.31 10.61 -3.95
CA GLY A 7 -35.05 10.13 -5.12
C GLY A 7 -35.04 8.61 -5.16
N SER A 8 -36.25 8.03 -5.16
CA SER A 8 -36.52 6.61 -5.31
C SER A 8 -36.33 6.17 -6.76
N SER A 9 -35.10 6.11 -7.23
CA SER A 9 -34.76 5.51 -8.52
C SER A 9 -33.46 4.70 -8.38
N GLY A 10 -33.61 3.38 -8.18
CA GLY A 10 -32.60 2.41 -8.61
C GLY A 10 -31.54 1.90 -7.62
N LEU A 11 -31.78 1.92 -6.29
CA LEU A 11 -30.93 1.22 -5.31
C LEU A 11 -31.44 -0.19 -4.94
N VAL A 12 -32.28 -0.77 -5.79
CA VAL A 12 -32.72 -2.17 -5.65
C VAL A 12 -31.72 -3.02 -6.41
N VAL A 13 -31.04 -3.93 -5.70
CA VAL A 13 -30.29 -5.03 -6.33
C VAL A 13 -31.31 -5.84 -7.12
N ASP A 14 -31.24 -5.77 -8.45
CA ASP A 14 -32.08 -6.59 -9.31
C ASP A 14 -31.72 -8.06 -9.06
N HIS A 15 -32.66 -8.82 -8.49
CA HIS A 15 -32.47 -10.23 -8.15
C HIS A 15 -32.55 -11.15 -9.39
N HIS A 16 -32.75 -10.59 -10.59
CA HIS A 16 -32.82 -11.32 -11.85
C HIS A 16 -31.54 -11.19 -12.68
N GLU A 17 -30.44 -11.77 -12.18
CA GLU A 17 -29.35 -12.40 -12.96
C GLU A 17 -28.26 -12.90 -11.99
N ARG A 18 -28.47 -14.09 -11.40
CA ARG A 18 -27.51 -14.71 -10.47
C ARG A 18 -26.32 -15.33 -11.23
N ASN A 19 -25.44 -14.49 -11.75
CA ASN A 19 -24.04 -14.86 -12.07
C ASN A 19 -23.04 -14.40 -10.99
N HIS A 20 -23.48 -13.56 -10.05
CA HIS A 20 -22.65 -13.14 -8.91
C HIS A 20 -22.92 -13.98 -7.68
N LEU A 21 -21.82 -14.43 -7.10
CA LEU A 21 -21.80 -15.49 -6.12
C LEU A 21 -21.95 -14.97 -4.66
N PHE A 22 -21.54 -13.73 -4.38
CA PHE A 22 -21.77 -12.99 -3.12
C PHE A 22 -21.63 -11.49 -3.39
N THR A 23 -22.36 -10.66 -2.64
CA THR A 23 -22.21 -9.21 -2.63
C THR A 23 -21.25 -8.77 -1.53
N VAL A 24 -20.20 -8.05 -1.90
CA VAL A 24 -19.19 -7.51 -0.99
C VAL A 24 -19.31 -6.00 -0.95
N CYS A 25 -19.40 -5.42 0.24
CA CYS A 25 -19.36 -3.99 0.44
C CYS A 25 -18.11 -3.59 1.22
N MET A 26 -17.16 -2.98 0.52
CA MET A 26 -15.98 -2.38 1.13
C MET A 26 -16.34 -1.00 1.71
N LEU A 27 -15.71 -0.62 2.83
CA LEU A 27 -16.10 0.54 3.63
C LEU A 27 -14.88 1.37 4.03
N SER A 28 -14.85 2.63 3.60
CA SER A 28 -13.91 3.62 4.10
C SER A 28 -14.52 5.03 4.20
N THR A 29 -13.97 5.82 5.09
CA THR A 29 -14.24 7.23 5.38
C THR A 29 -12.97 8.08 5.27
N ALA A 30 -11.79 7.46 5.34
CA ALA A 30 -10.48 8.12 5.32
C ALA A 30 -9.75 8.02 3.98
N HIS A 31 -10.09 7.03 3.15
CA HIS A 31 -9.51 6.82 1.82
C HIS A 31 -10.39 7.42 0.72
N ASP A 32 -9.83 7.52 -0.48
CA ASP A 32 -10.55 7.94 -1.69
C ASP A 32 -10.76 6.77 -2.66
N ALA A 33 -11.64 6.94 -3.64
CA ALA A 33 -11.98 5.90 -4.61
C ALA A 33 -10.81 5.45 -5.49
N ASN A 34 -9.73 6.23 -5.59
CA ASN A 34 -8.53 5.88 -6.35
C ASN A 34 -7.42 5.24 -5.49
N ASP A 35 -7.73 4.79 -4.27
CA ASP A 35 -6.75 4.13 -3.41
C ASP A 35 -6.13 2.90 -4.10
N SER A 36 -4.79 2.89 -4.16
CA SER A 36 -4.01 1.86 -4.85
C SER A 36 -4.19 0.46 -4.26
N ARG A 37 -4.43 0.35 -2.95
CA ARG A 37 -4.57 -0.92 -2.23
C ARG A 37 -6.04 -1.35 -2.18
N ILE A 38 -6.93 -0.45 -1.77
CA ILE A 38 -8.33 -0.82 -1.57
C ILE A 38 -9.00 -1.03 -2.93
N THR A 39 -8.98 -0.03 -3.82
CA THR A 39 -9.74 -0.12 -5.07
C THR A 39 -9.03 -1.01 -6.09
N TYR A 40 -7.85 -0.61 -6.55
CA TYR A 40 -7.21 -1.23 -7.71
C TYR A 40 -6.63 -2.62 -7.43
N LYS A 41 -6.41 -2.95 -6.16
CA LYS A 41 -5.86 -4.24 -5.73
C LYS A 41 -6.96 -5.11 -5.14
N GLU A 42 -7.47 -4.80 -3.95
CA GLU A 42 -8.42 -5.67 -3.25
C GLU A 42 -9.78 -5.75 -3.96
N ALA A 43 -10.45 -4.61 -4.15
CA ALA A 43 -11.80 -4.55 -4.71
C ALA A 43 -11.86 -5.10 -6.15
N VAL A 44 -10.92 -4.68 -6.99
CA VAL A 44 -10.81 -5.16 -8.38
C VAL A 44 -10.50 -6.65 -8.43
N SER A 45 -9.66 -7.17 -7.52
CA SER A 45 -9.41 -8.61 -7.46
C SER A 45 -10.66 -9.41 -7.10
N LEU A 46 -11.47 -8.89 -6.17
CA LEU A 46 -12.75 -9.51 -5.81
C LEU A 46 -13.75 -9.45 -6.98
N ALA A 47 -13.84 -8.31 -7.67
CA ALA A 47 -14.70 -8.18 -8.85
C ALA A 47 -14.29 -9.17 -9.95
N LYS A 48 -12.98 -9.28 -10.25
CA LYS A 48 -12.42 -10.25 -11.21
C LYS A 48 -12.66 -11.71 -10.79
N ALA A 49 -12.74 -11.98 -9.49
CA ALA A 49 -13.10 -13.30 -8.95
C ALA A 49 -14.62 -13.59 -8.95
N GLY A 50 -15.45 -12.69 -9.49
CA GLY A 50 -16.89 -12.89 -9.67
C GLY A 50 -17.78 -12.39 -8.51
N TYR A 51 -17.20 -11.72 -7.51
CA TYR A 51 -17.98 -11.06 -6.47
C TYR A 51 -18.68 -9.81 -7.03
N ASN A 52 -19.90 -9.54 -6.57
CA ASN A 52 -20.54 -8.23 -6.80
C ASN A 52 -19.94 -7.23 -5.81
N THR A 53 -18.93 -6.48 -6.23
CA THR A 53 -18.12 -5.63 -5.34
C THR A 53 -18.58 -4.18 -5.40
N LEU A 54 -18.95 -3.65 -4.24
CA LEU A 54 -19.28 -2.25 -4.00
C LEU A 54 -18.27 -1.63 -3.04
N PHE A 55 -17.99 -0.34 -3.20
CA PHE A 55 -17.13 0.40 -2.27
C PHE A 55 -17.81 1.70 -1.84
N ILE A 56 -18.18 1.79 -0.56
CA ILE A 56 -18.67 3.03 0.04
C ILE A 56 -17.46 3.85 0.49
N VAL A 57 -17.26 5.01 -0.12
CA VAL A 57 -16.06 5.83 0.08
C VAL A 57 -16.32 7.32 -0.20
N PRO A 58 -15.63 8.26 0.49
CA PRO A 58 -15.62 9.67 0.11
C PRO A 58 -15.23 9.86 -1.36
N HIS A 59 -16.18 10.33 -2.18
CA HIS A 59 -15.96 10.53 -3.61
C HIS A 59 -16.98 11.51 -4.21
N HIS A 60 -16.68 12.06 -5.39
CA HIS A 60 -17.49 13.12 -5.99
C HIS A 60 -18.74 12.62 -6.74
N GLY A 61 -18.79 11.35 -7.13
CA GLY A 61 -19.91 10.79 -7.90
C GLY A 61 -19.99 9.27 -7.83
N GLU A 62 -21.03 8.71 -8.45
CA GLU A 62 -21.10 7.27 -8.69
C GLU A 62 -20.30 6.95 -9.95
N GLU A 63 -19.49 5.90 -9.88
CA GLU A 63 -18.74 5.38 -11.04
C GLU A 63 -18.48 3.89 -10.88
N VAL A 64 -17.99 3.26 -11.96
CA VAL A 64 -17.55 1.86 -11.95
C VAL A 64 -16.07 1.82 -12.35
N ILE A 65 -15.22 1.37 -11.44
CA ILE A 65 -13.78 1.22 -11.66
C ILE A 65 -13.46 -0.26 -11.80
N GLU A 66 -13.12 -0.71 -13.02
CA GLU A 66 -12.73 -2.11 -13.29
C GLU A 66 -13.68 -3.16 -12.68
N GLY A 67 -14.99 -2.91 -12.75
CA GLY A 67 -16.03 -3.81 -12.21
C GLY A 67 -16.41 -3.55 -10.74
N VAL A 68 -15.77 -2.60 -10.07
CA VAL A 68 -16.11 -2.17 -8.71
C VAL A 68 -17.08 -0.99 -8.76
N ARG A 69 -18.25 -1.11 -8.13
CA ARG A 69 -19.24 -0.03 -8.06
C ARG A 69 -18.93 0.92 -6.90
N ILE A 70 -18.62 2.18 -7.21
CA ILE A 70 -18.36 3.21 -6.21
C ILE A 70 -19.67 3.82 -5.73
N VAL A 71 -19.89 3.77 -4.41
CA VAL A 71 -21.03 4.38 -3.73
C VAL A 71 -20.52 5.61 -2.97
N PRO A 72 -20.71 6.83 -3.50
CA PRO A 72 -20.04 8.01 -2.99
C PRO A 72 -20.59 8.45 -1.63
N LEU A 73 -19.67 8.85 -0.76
CA LEU A 73 -19.96 9.68 0.41
C LEU A 73 -19.47 11.10 0.20
N PRO A 74 -20.13 12.10 0.81
CA PRO A 74 -19.59 13.47 0.82
C PRO A 74 -18.20 13.51 1.46
N ILE A 75 -17.27 14.19 0.78
CA ILE A 75 -15.90 14.36 1.26
C ILE A 75 -15.92 15.20 2.55
N PRO A 76 -15.44 14.65 3.68
CA PRO A 76 -15.48 15.36 4.96
C PRO A 76 -14.54 16.56 4.94
N ARG A 77 -14.98 17.68 5.52
CA ARG A 77 -14.17 18.91 5.62
C ARG A 77 -13.24 18.90 6.84
N SER A 78 -13.49 18.00 7.79
CA SER A 78 -12.75 17.89 9.04
C SER A 78 -12.75 16.47 9.58
N ARG A 79 -11.78 16.17 10.45
CA ARG A 79 -11.68 14.88 11.12
C ARG A 79 -12.90 14.57 11.99
N SER A 80 -13.48 15.57 12.66
CA SER A 80 -14.68 15.38 13.47
C SER A 80 -15.90 15.05 12.60
N GLU A 81 -16.08 15.76 11.49
CA GLU A 81 -17.15 15.45 10.52
C GLU A 81 -16.99 14.04 9.97
N ARG A 82 -15.76 13.62 9.65
CA ARG A 82 -15.45 12.26 9.22
C ARG A 82 -15.87 11.23 10.27
N MET A 83 -15.40 11.39 11.51
CA MET A 83 -15.61 10.41 12.59
C MET A 83 -17.08 10.24 12.98
N TRP A 84 -17.92 11.27 12.82
CA TRP A 84 -19.31 11.23 13.24
C TRP A 84 -20.28 11.21 12.07
N THR A 85 -20.34 12.29 11.29
CA THR A 85 -21.33 12.48 10.22
C THR A 85 -21.09 11.51 9.06
N THR A 86 -19.85 11.42 8.58
CA THR A 86 -19.50 10.53 7.46
C THR A 86 -19.64 9.06 7.86
N THR A 87 -19.13 8.67 9.04
CA THR A 87 -19.34 7.33 9.61
C THR A 87 -20.82 6.94 9.71
N TRP A 88 -21.68 7.85 10.16
CA TRP A 88 -23.12 7.58 10.25
C TRP A 88 -23.77 7.41 8.87
N ARG A 89 -23.43 8.28 7.91
CA ARG A 89 -23.92 8.16 6.52
C ARG A 89 -23.43 6.87 5.87
N LEU A 90 -22.17 6.51 6.07
CA LEU A 90 -21.60 5.24 5.62
C LEU A 90 -22.43 4.08 6.14
N TYR A 91 -22.75 4.09 7.43
CA TYR A 91 -23.57 3.05 8.03
C TYR A 91 -24.99 2.98 7.44
N GLN A 92 -25.64 4.14 7.21
CA GLN A 92 -26.95 4.18 6.58
C GLN A 92 -26.93 3.60 5.17
N ALA A 93 -25.90 3.95 4.37
CA ALA A 93 -25.71 3.39 3.04
C ALA A 93 -25.43 1.89 3.09
N ALA A 94 -24.53 1.44 3.97
CA ALA A 94 -24.22 0.02 4.16
C ALA A 94 -25.49 -0.80 4.44
N ARG A 95 -26.34 -0.34 5.37
CA ARG A 95 -27.62 -1.00 5.66
C ARG A 95 -28.58 -1.09 4.46
N GLN A 96 -28.54 -0.12 3.56
CA GLN A 96 -29.42 -0.10 2.39
C GLN A 96 -28.94 -1.08 1.32
N ILE A 97 -27.62 -1.27 1.20
CA ILE A 97 -27.03 -2.23 0.27
C ILE A 97 -27.30 -3.68 0.70
N ASP A 98 -27.34 -3.95 2.00
CA ASP A 98 -27.61 -5.29 2.56
C ASP A 98 -26.68 -6.38 1.99
N ALA A 99 -25.38 -6.08 1.98
CA ALA A 99 -24.36 -6.99 1.44
C ALA A 99 -24.17 -8.26 2.31
N ASP A 100 -23.68 -9.32 1.68
CA ASP A 100 -23.35 -10.59 2.37
C ASP A 100 -22.10 -10.45 3.27
N ILE A 101 -21.16 -9.59 2.85
CA ILE A 101 -19.87 -9.37 3.48
C ILE A 101 -19.58 -7.86 3.52
N TYR A 102 -19.18 -7.37 4.70
CA TYR A 102 -18.63 -6.03 4.86
C TYR A 102 -17.14 -6.09 5.17
N HIS A 103 -16.32 -5.35 4.43
CA HIS A 103 -14.88 -5.26 4.63
C HIS A 103 -14.52 -3.80 4.88
N PHE A 104 -14.01 -3.47 6.07
CA PHE A 104 -13.73 -2.06 6.41
C PHE A 104 -12.24 -1.83 6.71
N HIS A 105 -11.76 -0.62 6.41
CA HIS A 105 -10.32 -0.29 6.44
C HIS A 105 -9.94 0.71 7.54
N ASP A 106 -10.92 1.43 8.09
CA ASP A 106 -10.66 2.52 9.04
C ASP A 106 -10.96 2.09 10.48
N PRO A 107 -10.06 2.38 11.45
CA PRO A 107 -10.31 2.09 12.86
C PRO A 107 -11.56 2.77 13.43
N GLU A 108 -11.93 3.97 12.94
CA GLU A 108 -13.19 4.63 13.35
C GLU A 108 -14.46 3.84 12.97
N LEU A 109 -14.36 2.87 12.05
CA LEU A 109 -15.47 2.00 11.65
C LEU A 109 -15.60 0.74 12.52
N ILE A 110 -14.69 0.50 13.48
CA ILE A 110 -14.79 -0.65 14.41
C ILE A 110 -16.18 -0.76 15.08
N PRO A 111 -16.79 0.32 15.62
CA PRO A 111 -18.13 0.24 16.20
C PRO A 111 -19.20 -0.16 15.18
N ILE A 112 -19.07 0.30 13.93
CA ILE A 112 -19.97 -0.06 12.83
C ILE A 112 -19.81 -1.54 12.47
N GLY A 113 -18.58 -2.03 12.35
CA GLY A 113 -18.28 -3.44 12.13
C GLY A 113 -18.89 -4.33 13.22
N ILE A 114 -18.77 -3.95 14.49
CA ILE A 114 -19.38 -4.71 15.61
C ILE A 114 -20.90 -4.75 15.48
N TRP A 115 -21.51 -3.64 15.05
CA TRP A 115 -22.96 -3.58 14.91
C TRP A 115 -23.46 -4.42 13.73
N LEU A 116 -22.78 -4.35 12.58
CA LEU A 116 -23.05 -5.21 11.43
C LEU A 116 -22.90 -6.69 11.82
N LYS A 117 -21.85 -7.04 12.56
CA LYS A 117 -21.67 -8.41 13.06
C LYS A 117 -22.82 -8.87 13.96
N LYS A 118 -23.28 -8.02 14.88
CA LYS A 118 -24.44 -8.31 15.75
C LYS A 118 -25.75 -8.49 14.97
N LYS A 119 -25.83 -7.98 13.73
CA LYS A 119 -26.97 -8.17 12.83
C LYS A 119 -26.87 -9.45 11.98
N GLY A 120 -25.78 -10.20 12.10
CA GLY A 120 -25.59 -11.48 11.43
C GLY A 120 -24.78 -11.42 10.15
N TYR A 121 -24.27 -10.24 9.76
CA TYR A 121 -23.41 -10.12 8.57
C TYR A 121 -22.01 -10.68 8.82
N ARG A 122 -21.33 -11.04 7.74
CA ARG A 122 -19.90 -11.35 7.75
C ARG A 122 -19.10 -10.05 7.72
N VAL A 123 -18.11 -9.93 8.59
CA VAL A 123 -17.33 -8.71 8.74
C VAL A 123 -15.84 -9.03 8.72
N ILE A 124 -15.12 -8.34 7.84
CA ILE A 124 -13.66 -8.37 7.72
C ILE A 124 -13.13 -6.99 8.10
N TYR A 125 -12.07 -6.93 8.89
CA TYR A 125 -11.36 -5.70 9.22
C TYR A 125 -9.97 -5.71 8.59
N ASP A 126 -9.66 -4.75 7.70
CA ASP A 126 -8.31 -4.52 7.20
C ASP A 126 -7.56 -3.49 8.06
N VAL A 127 -6.39 -3.87 8.54
CA VAL A 127 -5.52 -3.05 9.37
C VAL A 127 -4.33 -2.57 8.55
N HIS A 128 -4.43 -1.34 8.05
CA HIS A 128 -3.37 -0.71 7.26
C HIS A 128 -2.20 -0.20 8.11
N GLU A 129 -2.46 0.21 9.35
CA GLU A 129 -1.48 0.88 10.21
C GLU A 129 -1.57 0.40 11.66
N ASP A 130 -0.43 0.39 12.38
CA ASP A 130 -0.42 0.19 13.83
C ASP A 130 -0.78 1.48 14.57
N VAL A 131 -2.09 1.78 14.62
CA VAL A 131 -2.63 2.98 15.27
C VAL A 131 -2.26 3.09 16.77
N PRO A 132 -2.31 2.02 17.58
CA PRO A 132 -1.75 2.00 18.92
C PRO A 132 -0.31 2.51 19.00
N ARG A 133 0.59 2.07 18.10
CA ARG A 133 1.98 2.54 18.10
C ARG A 133 2.10 3.98 17.62
N GLN A 134 1.33 4.38 16.62
CA GLN A 134 1.26 5.78 16.19
C GLN A 134 0.94 6.77 17.30
N ILE A 135 0.09 6.40 18.25
CA ILE A 135 -0.27 7.27 19.38
C ILE A 135 0.96 7.73 20.17
N LEU A 136 2.03 6.92 20.19
CA LEU A 136 3.29 7.24 20.89
C LEU A 136 4.05 8.41 20.25
N SER A 137 3.85 8.66 18.95
CA SER A 137 4.49 9.75 18.20
C SER A 137 3.60 10.98 18.02
N LYS A 138 2.30 10.93 18.37
CA LYS A 138 1.36 12.05 18.16
C LYS A 138 1.64 13.24 19.09
N GLY A 139 2.12 14.34 18.50
CA GLY A 139 2.49 15.57 19.21
C GLY A 139 1.37 16.20 20.06
N TRP A 140 0.13 16.13 19.58
CA TRP A 140 -1.05 16.70 20.24
C TRP A 140 -1.50 15.92 21.49
N ILE A 141 -1.03 14.69 21.71
CA ILE A 141 -1.30 13.92 22.92
C ILE A 141 -0.18 14.22 23.93
N PRO A 142 -0.50 14.66 25.17
CA PRO A 142 0.50 14.87 26.21
C PRO A 142 1.37 13.62 26.43
N LYS A 143 2.70 13.78 26.49
CA LYS A 143 3.66 12.65 26.54
C LYS A 143 3.33 11.61 27.60
N TRP A 144 2.92 12.04 28.79
CA TRP A 144 2.59 11.18 29.93
C TRP A 144 1.31 10.34 29.70
N LEU A 145 0.40 10.78 28.82
CA LEU A 145 -0.82 10.06 28.47
C LEU A 145 -0.62 9.05 27.32
N ARG A 146 0.36 9.27 26.44
CA ARG A 146 0.53 8.48 25.21
C ARG A 146 0.59 6.98 25.47
N GLY A 147 1.34 6.55 26.49
CA GLY A 147 1.45 5.14 26.84
C GLY A 147 0.15 4.53 27.37
N GLY A 148 -0.68 5.31 28.08
CA GLY A 148 -1.99 4.85 28.55
C GLY A 148 -2.99 4.75 27.40
N VAL A 149 -3.06 5.80 26.58
CA VAL A 149 -3.96 5.86 25.40
C VAL A 149 -3.60 4.78 24.38
N SER A 150 -2.31 4.58 24.10
CA SER A 150 -1.82 3.53 23.20
C SER A 150 -2.30 2.14 23.63
N ARG A 151 -2.10 1.78 24.91
CA ARG A 151 -2.57 0.49 25.47
C ARG A 151 -4.09 0.36 25.49
N LEU A 152 -4.81 1.45 25.75
CA LEU A 152 -6.26 1.45 25.73
C LEU A 152 -6.80 1.17 24.32
N VAL A 153 -6.27 1.87 23.32
CA VAL A 153 -6.66 1.67 21.91
C VAL A 153 -6.31 0.26 21.45
N GLU A 154 -5.12 -0.24 21.79
CA GLU A 154 -4.71 -1.63 21.50
C GLU A 154 -5.71 -2.64 22.10
N ARG A 155 -6.08 -2.47 23.37
CA ARG A 155 -7.05 -3.36 24.03
C ARG A 155 -8.43 -3.32 23.39
N ILE A 156 -8.91 -2.14 23.02
CA ILE A 156 -10.21 -1.98 22.35
C ILE A 156 -10.19 -2.66 20.99
N GLU A 157 -9.13 -2.43 20.21
CA GLU A 157 -8.96 -2.99 18.87
C GLU A 157 -8.86 -4.52 18.92
N LEU A 158 -8.04 -5.08 19.81
CA LEU A 158 -7.92 -6.53 20.02
C LEU A 158 -9.22 -7.17 20.54
N TRP A 159 -9.95 -6.48 21.42
CA TRP A 159 -11.25 -6.97 21.88
C TRP A 159 -12.31 -6.95 20.76
N ALA A 160 -12.24 -5.96 19.88
CA ALA A 160 -13.15 -5.84 18.74
C ALA A 160 -12.83 -6.90 17.67
N SER A 161 -11.55 -7.14 17.38
CA SER A 161 -11.13 -8.09 16.35
C SER A 161 -11.63 -9.52 16.61
N LEU A 162 -11.78 -9.91 17.89
CA LEU A 162 -12.38 -11.19 18.29
C LEU A 162 -13.85 -11.39 17.87
N ARG A 163 -14.52 -10.35 17.35
CA ARG A 163 -15.90 -10.41 16.89
C ARG A 163 -16.01 -10.56 15.38
N PHE A 164 -14.96 -10.18 14.64
CA PHE A 164 -14.98 -10.20 13.18
C PHE A 164 -14.66 -11.61 12.67
N ASP A 165 -15.08 -11.91 11.44
CA ASP A 165 -14.86 -13.23 10.83
C ASP A 165 -13.41 -13.41 10.37
N ALA A 166 -12.76 -12.31 9.96
CA ALA A 166 -11.35 -12.29 9.63
C ALA A 166 -10.75 -10.89 9.87
N ILE A 167 -9.44 -10.87 10.09
CA ILE A 167 -8.61 -9.66 10.10
C ILE A 167 -7.61 -9.78 8.96
N VAL A 168 -7.58 -8.79 8.09
CA VAL A 168 -6.52 -8.62 7.11
C VAL A 168 -5.53 -7.60 7.66
N THR A 169 -4.24 -7.83 7.48
CA THR A 169 -3.21 -6.88 7.91
C THR A 169 -2.25 -6.56 6.77
N ALA A 170 -1.77 -5.30 6.73
CA ALA A 170 -0.88 -4.86 5.66
C ALA A 170 0.58 -5.35 5.81
N THR A 171 0.97 -5.85 7.01
CA THR A 171 2.32 -6.35 7.28
C THR A 171 2.31 -7.44 8.36
N THR A 172 3.32 -8.31 8.33
CA THR A 172 3.55 -9.34 9.35
C THR A 172 3.74 -8.77 10.77
N HIS A 173 4.26 -7.53 10.90
CA HIS A 173 4.38 -6.88 12.21
C HIS A 173 3.01 -6.61 12.84
N ILE A 174 2.05 -6.17 12.02
CA ILE A 174 0.69 -5.92 12.49
C ILE A 174 0.02 -7.26 12.80
N GLU A 175 0.20 -8.28 11.97
CA GLU A 175 -0.29 -9.64 12.21
C GLU A 175 0.17 -10.20 13.56
N GLU A 176 1.46 -10.09 13.91
CA GLU A 176 2.01 -10.58 15.18
C GLU A 176 1.27 -10.04 16.42
N ARG A 177 0.70 -8.83 16.32
CA ARG A 177 -0.11 -8.24 17.40
C ARG A 177 -1.44 -8.96 17.58
N PHE A 178 -2.09 -9.33 16.48
CA PHE A 178 -3.38 -10.04 16.49
C PHE A 178 -3.22 -11.55 16.70
N ALA A 179 -2.15 -12.15 16.18
CA ALA A 179 -1.83 -13.58 16.31
C ALA A 179 -1.65 -14.04 17.77
N ARG A 180 -1.41 -13.11 18.72
CA ARG A 180 -1.43 -13.38 20.16
C ARG A 180 -2.79 -13.88 20.67
N HIS A 181 -3.85 -13.74 19.87
CA HIS A 181 -5.18 -14.22 20.18
C HIS A 181 -5.60 -15.37 19.24
N PRO A 182 -5.49 -16.64 19.67
CA PRO A 182 -5.69 -17.82 18.81
C PRO A 182 -7.12 -18.00 18.28
N LYS A 183 -8.06 -17.15 18.70
CA LYS A 183 -9.46 -17.17 18.24
C LYS A 183 -9.72 -16.22 17.06
N CYS A 184 -8.74 -15.41 16.68
CA CYS A 184 -8.86 -14.44 15.61
C CYS A 184 -8.23 -15.03 14.34
N TYR A 185 -9.02 -15.24 13.28
CA TYR A 185 -8.44 -15.54 11.98
C TYR A 185 -7.78 -14.26 11.46
N THR A 186 -6.47 -14.31 11.24
CA THR A 186 -5.69 -13.18 10.73
C THR A 186 -4.87 -13.66 9.55
N GLU A 187 -4.85 -12.87 8.48
CA GLU A 187 -4.02 -13.12 7.29
C GLU A 187 -3.30 -11.83 6.91
N THR A 188 -2.01 -11.93 6.58
CA THR A 188 -1.23 -10.81 6.06
C THR A 188 -1.40 -10.73 4.54
N VAL A 189 -1.87 -9.58 4.06
CA VAL A 189 -1.99 -9.26 2.64
C VAL A 189 -1.14 -8.01 2.38
N CYS A 190 0.07 -8.17 1.87
CA CYS A 190 1.01 -7.07 1.67
C CYS A 190 0.65 -6.19 0.46
N ASN A 191 1.00 -4.89 0.52
CA ASN A 191 0.77 -3.95 -0.58
C ASN A 191 1.87 -4.03 -1.66
N TYR A 192 2.00 -5.18 -2.31
CA TYR A 192 3.01 -5.42 -3.35
C TYR A 192 2.57 -4.98 -4.76
N PRO A 193 3.49 -4.66 -5.69
CA PRO A 193 3.17 -4.21 -7.04
C PRO A 193 2.40 -5.24 -7.86
N ILE A 194 1.62 -4.76 -8.84
CA ILE A 194 0.97 -5.60 -9.85
C ILE A 194 1.94 -5.73 -11.03
N LEU A 195 2.43 -6.95 -11.30
CA LEU A 195 3.45 -7.19 -12.33
C LEU A 195 2.98 -6.81 -13.74
N ASP A 196 1.72 -7.05 -14.07
CA ASP A 196 1.15 -6.80 -15.40
C ASP A 196 1.29 -5.33 -15.82
N GLU A 197 1.33 -4.40 -14.85
CA GLU A 197 1.54 -2.98 -15.11
C GLU A 197 2.96 -2.65 -15.62
N PHE A 198 3.93 -3.52 -15.34
CA PHE A 198 5.33 -3.37 -15.76
C PHE A 198 5.63 -4.10 -17.08
N VAL A 199 4.78 -5.05 -17.51
CA VAL A 199 4.93 -5.80 -18.77
C VAL A 199 4.36 -5.03 -19.96
N GLN A 200 3.24 -4.31 -19.78
CA GLN A 200 2.53 -3.63 -20.87
C GLN A 200 3.31 -2.48 -21.53
N THR A 201 4.41 -2.03 -20.93
CA THR A 201 5.23 -0.91 -21.41
C THR A 201 6.43 -1.33 -22.24
N ALA A 202 6.79 -2.62 -22.28
CA ALA A 202 7.82 -3.14 -23.17
C ALA A 202 7.23 -3.33 -24.58
N GLU A 203 7.79 -2.66 -25.60
CA GLU A 203 7.30 -2.64 -26.98
C GLU A 203 7.38 -4.00 -27.74
N SER A 204 7.50 -5.14 -27.05
CA SER A 204 7.51 -6.47 -27.68
C SER A 204 6.46 -7.41 -27.07
N PRO A 205 5.23 -7.44 -27.61
CA PRO A 205 4.13 -8.26 -27.10
C PRO A 205 4.20 -9.74 -27.51
N GLN A 206 5.28 -10.22 -28.14
CA GLN A 206 5.28 -11.53 -28.81
C GLN A 206 5.85 -12.70 -27.99
N SER A 207 6.56 -12.47 -26.88
CA SER A 207 7.18 -13.58 -26.12
C SER A 207 6.51 -13.95 -24.80
N GLY A 208 5.62 -13.11 -24.24
CA GLY A 208 5.03 -13.38 -22.91
C GLY A 208 6.05 -13.45 -21.76
N GLU A 209 7.32 -13.10 -22.03
CA GLU A 209 8.37 -13.00 -21.03
C GLU A 209 8.30 -11.63 -20.35
N PHE A 210 8.50 -11.61 -19.03
CA PHE A 210 8.68 -10.38 -18.29
C PHE A 210 10.02 -9.76 -18.69
N VAL A 211 10.00 -8.89 -19.69
CA VAL A 211 11.17 -8.10 -20.07
C VAL A 211 11.22 -6.92 -19.10
N GLY A 212 12.18 -6.94 -18.19
CA GLY A 212 12.47 -5.78 -17.37
C GLY A 212 12.66 -4.54 -18.24
N ILE A 213 12.18 -3.40 -17.76
CA ILE A 213 12.20 -2.09 -18.45
C ILE A 213 13.64 -1.62 -18.81
N SER A 214 14.66 -2.39 -18.47
CA SER A 214 16.06 -1.98 -18.45
C SER A 214 16.92 -2.83 -19.39
N GLN A 215 16.99 -2.45 -20.67
CA GLN A 215 18.27 -2.54 -21.39
C GLN A 215 19.03 -1.23 -21.13
N HIS A 216 20.35 -1.28 -20.88
CA HIS A 216 21.17 -0.11 -20.58
C HIS A 216 20.99 1.07 -21.52
N ALA A 217 20.74 0.75 -22.79
CA ALA A 217 20.69 1.69 -23.90
C ALA A 217 19.59 2.73 -23.67
N GLY A 218 19.98 3.93 -23.23
CA GLY A 218 19.08 5.08 -23.05
C GLY A 218 18.81 5.52 -21.61
N LYS A 219 19.37 4.86 -20.60
CA LYS A 219 19.31 5.36 -19.21
C LYS A 219 20.19 6.60 -19.03
N GLU A 220 19.65 7.60 -18.33
CA GLU A 220 20.38 8.82 -17.97
C GLU A 220 21.24 8.60 -16.72
N ASP A 221 22.22 9.46 -16.47
CA ASP A 221 22.95 9.53 -15.20
C ASP A 221 22.08 10.19 -14.12
N ALA A 222 20.93 9.58 -13.86
CA ALA A 222 19.88 10.10 -13.02
C ALA A 222 19.36 9.04 -12.04
N VAL A 223 18.99 9.48 -10.84
CA VAL A 223 18.23 8.67 -9.87
C VAL A 223 16.83 9.26 -9.72
N CYS A 224 15.85 8.45 -9.34
CA CYS A 224 14.48 8.94 -9.18
C CYS A 224 13.94 8.77 -7.75
N TYR A 225 13.07 9.71 -7.37
CA TYR A 225 12.13 9.55 -6.27
C TYR A 225 10.73 9.82 -6.81
N VAL A 226 9.81 8.87 -6.58
CA VAL A 226 8.42 8.97 -7.02
C VAL A 226 7.49 8.73 -5.83
N GLY A 227 6.61 9.67 -5.53
CA GLY A 227 5.59 9.52 -4.49
C GLY A 227 5.35 10.83 -3.74
N SER A 228 4.62 10.79 -2.63
CA SER A 228 4.43 11.98 -1.79
C SER A 228 5.79 12.52 -1.33
N ILE A 229 6.03 13.80 -1.50
CA ILE A 229 7.31 14.45 -1.22
C ILE A 229 7.18 15.20 0.10
N GLY A 230 8.04 14.91 1.07
CA GLY A 230 8.07 15.70 2.30
C GLY A 230 9.24 15.36 3.22
N ASN A 231 9.37 16.13 4.30
CA ASN A 231 10.55 16.06 5.17
C ASN A 231 10.73 14.68 5.81
N ILE A 232 9.68 14.10 6.40
CA ILE A 232 9.74 12.75 6.99
C ILE A 232 9.96 11.65 5.94
N ARG A 233 9.77 11.97 4.66
CA ARG A 233 10.03 11.10 3.51
C ARG A 233 11.39 11.36 2.86
N GLY A 234 12.25 12.12 3.52
CA GLY A 234 13.63 12.34 3.10
C GLY A 234 13.82 13.47 2.09
N LEU A 235 12.86 14.36 1.86
CA LEU A 235 13.01 15.45 0.89
C LEU A 235 14.36 16.19 1.06
N GLN A 236 14.65 16.63 2.28
CA GLN A 236 15.89 17.36 2.55
C GLN A 236 17.12 16.47 2.35
N GLN A 237 17.02 15.19 2.69
CA GLN A 237 18.12 14.23 2.61
C GLN A 237 18.46 13.90 1.15
N ILE A 238 17.44 13.60 0.35
CA ILE A 238 17.57 13.28 -1.07
C ILE A 238 18.13 14.48 -1.84
N VAL A 239 17.56 15.69 -1.65
CA VAL A 239 18.07 16.89 -2.32
C VAL A 239 19.47 17.25 -1.81
N GLY A 240 19.72 17.12 -0.51
CA GLY A 240 21.02 17.41 0.09
C GLY A 240 22.13 16.47 -0.39
N ALA A 241 21.83 15.20 -0.64
CA ALA A 241 22.81 14.24 -1.18
C ALA A 241 23.29 14.63 -2.59
N MET A 242 22.50 15.41 -3.34
CA MET A 242 22.89 15.89 -4.68
C MET A 242 23.96 17.00 -4.63
N GLU A 243 24.21 17.59 -3.47
CA GLU A 243 25.26 18.61 -3.25
C GLU A 243 26.68 18.03 -3.44
N PHE A 244 26.83 16.72 -3.24
CA PHE A 244 28.12 16.04 -3.23
C PHE A 244 28.33 15.19 -4.50
N GLY A 245 29.56 14.73 -4.69
CA GLY A 245 29.87 13.71 -5.70
C GLY A 245 29.93 14.24 -7.13
N ILE A 246 29.46 13.42 -8.08
CA ILE A 246 29.54 13.72 -9.52
C ILE A 246 28.79 15.04 -9.84
N PRO A 247 29.38 15.96 -10.62
CA PRO A 247 28.74 17.22 -10.97
C PRO A 247 27.44 17.05 -11.78
N ASP A 248 27.45 16.13 -12.76
CA ASP A 248 26.41 16.04 -13.79
C ASP A 248 25.27 15.04 -13.49
N LYS A 249 25.25 14.43 -12.31
CA LYS A 249 24.16 13.52 -11.90
C LYS A 249 22.86 14.29 -11.66
N LYS A 250 21.72 13.68 -11.99
CA LYS A 250 20.39 14.28 -11.84
C LYS A 250 19.52 13.55 -10.82
N LEU A 251 18.58 14.29 -10.23
CA LEU A 251 17.47 13.72 -9.47
C LEU A 251 16.16 13.97 -10.22
N LEU A 252 15.50 12.90 -10.67
CA LEU A 252 14.13 12.96 -11.18
C LEU A 252 13.16 12.88 -10.00
N LEU A 253 12.55 14.01 -9.65
CA LEU A 253 11.68 14.13 -8.48
C LEU A 253 10.22 14.26 -8.92
N ALA A 254 9.39 13.26 -8.60
CA ALA A 254 7.99 13.23 -9.01
C ALA A 254 7.03 13.01 -7.83
N GLY A 255 5.93 13.75 -7.84
CA GLY A 255 4.84 13.68 -6.87
C GLY A 255 4.50 15.01 -6.23
N SER A 256 3.61 14.97 -5.25
CA SER A 256 3.07 16.17 -4.59
C SER A 256 3.80 16.46 -3.29
N PHE A 257 4.19 17.72 -3.09
CA PHE A 257 4.77 18.19 -1.83
C PHE A 257 3.74 18.19 -0.71
N ALA A 258 4.16 17.80 0.50
CA ALA A 258 3.34 17.84 1.71
C ALA A 258 2.96 19.28 2.09
N SER A 259 3.83 20.26 1.81
CA SER A 259 3.52 21.68 1.92
C SER A 259 4.38 22.53 0.96
N ALA A 260 3.91 23.75 0.67
CA ALA A 260 4.68 24.73 -0.10
C ALA A 260 5.95 25.17 0.64
N GLU A 261 5.92 25.19 1.98
CA GLU A 261 7.07 25.54 2.83
C GLU A 261 8.18 24.50 2.69
N GLU A 262 7.87 23.21 2.75
CA GLU A 262 8.87 22.14 2.60
C GLU A 262 9.54 22.20 1.23
N LYS A 263 8.76 22.49 0.17
CA LYS A 263 9.30 22.73 -1.17
C LYS A 263 10.26 23.91 -1.19
N HIS A 264 9.87 25.05 -0.61
CA HIS A 264 10.69 26.25 -0.59
C HIS A 264 12.03 26.03 0.12
N VAL A 265 12.02 25.33 1.27
CA VAL A 265 13.24 24.98 2.00
C VAL A 265 14.15 24.07 1.16
N ALA A 266 13.59 23.06 0.48
CA ALA A 266 14.37 22.18 -0.39
C ALA A 266 14.99 22.94 -1.57
N MET A 267 14.27 23.89 -2.16
CA MET A 267 14.76 24.76 -3.25
C MET A 267 15.92 25.66 -2.83
N GLY A 268 16.08 25.94 -1.53
CA GLY A 268 17.19 26.73 -1.00
C GLY A 268 18.52 25.95 -0.92
N ARG A 269 18.51 24.63 -1.11
CA ARG A 269 19.73 23.81 -1.09
C ARG A 269 20.45 23.87 -2.43
N SER A 270 21.78 23.86 -2.42
CA SER A 270 22.57 23.86 -3.67
C SER A 270 22.33 22.62 -4.53
N GLY A 271 21.99 21.48 -3.91
CA GLY A 271 21.64 20.24 -4.59
C GLY A 271 20.37 20.34 -5.43
N TRP A 272 19.50 21.33 -5.16
CA TRP A 272 18.29 21.58 -5.94
C TRP A 272 18.60 21.92 -7.41
N ALA A 273 19.78 22.49 -7.70
CA ALA A 273 20.21 22.78 -9.07
C ALA A 273 20.30 21.53 -9.96
N LYS A 274 20.38 20.33 -9.35
CA LYS A 274 20.43 19.03 -10.03
C LYS A 274 19.08 18.31 -10.07
N VAL A 275 18.01 18.96 -9.60
CA VAL A 275 16.67 18.37 -9.48
C VAL A 275 15.82 18.72 -10.70
N ASP A 276 15.36 17.68 -11.40
CA ASP A 276 14.31 17.77 -12.40
C ASP A 276 12.96 17.42 -11.72
N TYR A 277 12.19 18.45 -11.37
CA TYR A 277 10.89 18.27 -10.72
C TYR A 277 9.79 18.04 -11.78
N LEU A 278 9.31 16.81 -11.85
CA LEU A 278 8.38 16.33 -12.88
C LEU A 278 6.90 16.55 -12.54
N GLY A 279 6.59 17.08 -11.36
CA GLY A 279 5.21 17.22 -10.91
C GLY A 279 4.53 15.90 -10.57
N GLN A 280 3.20 15.89 -10.57
CA GLN A 280 2.41 14.68 -10.35
C GLN A 280 2.26 13.92 -11.67
N LEU A 281 2.79 12.70 -11.70
CA LEU A 281 2.83 11.85 -12.87
C LEU A 281 1.69 10.82 -12.88
N ASN A 282 1.20 10.48 -14.07
CA ASN A 282 0.35 9.30 -14.23
C ASN A 282 1.18 8.00 -14.19
N ARG A 283 0.53 6.83 -14.12
CA ARG A 283 1.24 5.53 -14.02
C ARG A 283 2.26 5.32 -15.13
N LYS A 284 1.90 5.60 -16.39
CA LYS A 284 2.80 5.47 -17.54
C LYS A 284 4.06 6.32 -17.38
N GLN A 285 3.90 7.59 -17.02
CA GLN A 285 5.01 8.52 -16.81
C GLN A 285 5.90 8.11 -15.62
N VAL A 286 5.31 7.51 -14.58
CA VAL A 286 6.07 6.92 -13.47
C VAL A 286 6.98 5.79 -13.98
N TYR A 287 6.45 4.90 -14.83
CA TYR A 287 7.26 3.84 -15.44
C TYR A 287 8.35 4.39 -16.35
N GLU A 288 8.03 5.33 -17.24
CA GLU A 288 9.01 6.01 -18.10
C GLU A 288 10.11 6.70 -17.29
N THR A 289 9.77 7.28 -16.13
CA THR A 289 10.75 7.87 -15.21
C THR A 289 11.67 6.81 -14.61
N MET A 290 11.13 5.68 -14.14
CA MET A 290 11.95 4.58 -13.62
C MET A 290 12.81 3.94 -14.72
N ALA A 291 12.27 3.82 -15.94
CA ALA A 291 12.94 3.25 -17.10
C ALA A 291 14.26 3.95 -17.43
N ARG A 292 14.24 5.29 -17.43
CA ARG A 292 15.41 6.13 -17.73
C ARG A 292 16.31 6.39 -16.52
N SER A 293 15.97 5.87 -15.34
CA SER A 293 16.74 6.06 -14.11
C SER A 293 17.73 4.92 -13.84
N ARG A 294 18.85 5.26 -13.20
CA ARG A 294 19.85 4.31 -12.70
C ARG A 294 19.45 3.65 -11.41
N ALA A 295 18.73 4.34 -10.53
CA ALA A 295 18.29 3.82 -9.24
C ALA A 295 17.06 4.55 -8.71
N GLY A 296 16.31 3.89 -7.83
CA GLY A 296 15.21 4.47 -7.07
C GLY A 296 15.61 4.78 -5.63
N LEU A 297 15.15 5.92 -5.10
CA LEU A 297 15.46 6.36 -3.74
C LEU A 297 14.25 6.15 -2.79
N VAL A 298 14.50 5.51 -1.65
CA VAL A 298 13.52 5.32 -0.56
C VAL A 298 14.13 5.75 0.77
N ILE A 299 14.38 7.05 0.93
CA ILE A 299 15.10 7.63 2.08
C ILE A 299 14.11 8.13 3.14
N LEU A 300 13.39 7.25 3.82
CA LEU A 300 12.46 7.67 4.88
C LEU A 300 13.16 7.93 6.22
N HIS A 301 12.63 8.85 7.02
CA HIS A 301 13.10 9.04 8.41
C HIS A 301 12.69 7.85 9.29
N PRO A 302 13.47 7.52 10.35
CA PRO A 302 13.17 6.42 11.28
C PRO A 302 12.02 6.79 12.21
N THR A 303 10.82 6.95 11.65
CA THR A 303 9.59 7.16 12.42
C THR A 303 8.96 5.82 12.76
N ILE A 304 8.14 5.79 13.81
CA ILE A 304 7.41 4.58 14.22
C ILE A 304 6.52 4.01 13.09
N ASN A 305 6.14 4.83 12.11
CA ASN A 305 5.33 4.41 10.97
C ASN A 305 6.15 3.78 9.85
N TYR A 306 7.45 4.02 9.80
CA TYR A 306 8.27 3.65 8.65
C TYR A 306 9.24 2.50 8.95
N ILE A 307 9.70 2.36 10.20
CA ILE A 307 10.65 1.32 10.59
C ILE A 307 10.12 -0.09 10.28
N ASP A 308 8.82 -0.32 10.51
CA ASP A 308 8.18 -1.63 10.33
C ASP A 308 7.29 -1.72 9.07
N ALA A 309 7.19 -0.64 8.30
CA ALA A 309 6.38 -0.59 7.09
C ALA A 309 7.08 -1.23 5.89
N LEU A 310 6.30 -1.60 4.88
CA LEU A 310 6.79 -2.09 3.59
C LEU A 310 6.39 -1.07 2.50
N PRO A 311 7.26 -0.09 2.17
CA PRO A 311 6.91 0.95 1.21
C PRO A 311 6.81 0.35 -0.18
N ILE A 312 5.65 0.50 -0.83
CA ILE A 312 5.41 -0.04 -2.17
C ILE A 312 6.46 0.39 -3.20
N LYS A 313 7.00 1.61 -3.09
CA LYS A 313 8.00 2.14 -4.02
C LYS A 313 9.30 1.33 -4.06
N LEU A 314 9.71 0.74 -2.93
CA LEU A 314 10.85 -0.17 -2.89
C LEU A 314 10.63 -1.34 -3.86
N PHE A 315 9.45 -1.96 -3.80
CA PHE A 315 9.10 -3.08 -4.66
C PHE A 315 8.79 -2.67 -6.10
N GLU A 316 8.25 -1.47 -6.34
CA GLU A 316 8.05 -0.96 -7.70
C GLU A 316 9.38 -0.65 -8.41
N TYR A 317 10.39 -0.17 -7.69
CA TYR A 317 11.74 -0.01 -8.24
C TYR A 317 12.38 -1.36 -8.57
N MET A 318 12.25 -2.34 -7.67
CA MET A 318 12.68 -3.71 -7.94
C MET A 318 11.94 -4.30 -9.15
N ALA A 319 10.63 -4.11 -9.26
CA ALA A 319 9.83 -4.58 -10.40
C ALA A 319 10.29 -3.93 -11.71
N ALA A 320 10.59 -2.63 -11.68
CA ALA A 320 11.13 -1.88 -12.82
C ALA A 320 12.55 -2.30 -13.23
N GLY A 321 13.22 -3.16 -12.45
CA GLY A 321 14.58 -3.61 -12.74
C GLY A 321 15.62 -2.52 -12.51
N ILE A 322 15.41 -1.66 -11.50
CA ILE A 322 16.42 -0.70 -11.05
C ILE A 322 16.82 -0.97 -9.59
N PRO A 323 18.10 -0.79 -9.23
CA PRO A 323 18.55 -0.85 -7.85
C PRO A 323 17.84 0.15 -6.95
N VAL A 324 17.74 -0.22 -5.67
CA VAL A 324 17.14 0.63 -4.64
C VAL A 324 18.20 1.14 -3.68
N ILE A 325 18.22 2.45 -3.43
CA ILE A 325 18.92 3.03 -2.27
C ILE A 325 17.85 3.36 -1.22
N ALA A 326 17.85 2.64 -0.11
CA ALA A 326 16.83 2.78 0.92
C ALA A 326 17.42 3.13 2.29
N SER A 327 16.61 3.75 3.15
CA SER A 327 16.98 3.92 4.56
C SER A 327 17.25 2.57 5.21
N ASP A 328 18.22 2.56 6.12
CA ASP A 328 18.69 1.36 6.78
C ASP A 328 17.77 0.90 7.92
N PHE A 329 16.63 0.31 7.56
CA PHE A 329 15.69 -0.30 8.51
C PHE A 329 15.81 -1.83 8.48
N PRO A 330 15.64 -2.53 9.62
CA PRO A 330 15.92 -3.97 9.70
C PRO A 330 15.23 -4.82 8.63
N LYS A 331 13.93 -4.59 8.40
CA LYS A 331 13.16 -5.33 7.38
C LYS A 331 13.59 -5.00 5.95
N TRP A 332 13.92 -3.74 5.67
CA TRP A 332 14.33 -3.33 4.32
C TRP A 332 15.73 -3.82 4.00
N ARG A 333 16.65 -3.76 4.97
CA ARG A 333 17.98 -4.35 4.87
C ARG A 333 17.90 -5.82 4.53
N GLN A 334 17.08 -6.57 5.27
CA GLN A 334 16.87 -7.98 4.99
C GLN A 334 16.44 -8.23 3.54
N ILE A 335 15.44 -7.49 3.04
CA ILE A 335 14.95 -7.64 1.65
C ILE A 335 16.05 -7.29 0.64
N ILE A 336 16.71 -6.14 0.83
CA ILE A 336 17.70 -5.60 -0.12
C ILE A 336 18.96 -6.46 -0.17
N GLU A 337 19.46 -6.91 0.99
CA GLU A 337 20.66 -7.76 1.07
C GLU A 337 20.38 -9.17 0.57
N GLN A 338 19.22 -9.77 0.91
CA GLN A 338 18.87 -11.11 0.43
C GLN A 338 18.67 -11.14 -1.09
N ALA A 339 18.05 -10.11 -1.67
CA ALA A 339 17.92 -9.99 -3.11
C ALA A 339 19.21 -9.46 -3.77
N GLY A 340 20.15 -8.87 -3.02
CA GLY A 340 21.31 -8.19 -3.57
C GLY A 340 20.93 -7.07 -4.55
N CYS A 341 19.84 -6.34 -4.29
CA CYS A 341 19.19 -5.45 -5.25
C CYS A 341 19.42 -3.95 -4.98
N GLY A 342 20.46 -3.60 -4.22
CA GLY A 342 20.80 -2.21 -3.93
C GLY A 342 21.54 -2.01 -2.61
N PHE A 343 21.31 -0.86 -1.98
CA PHE A 343 22.04 -0.44 -0.78
C PHE A 343 21.12 0.11 0.31
N CYS A 344 21.45 -0.22 1.55
CA CYS A 344 20.93 0.47 2.73
C CYS A 344 21.90 1.58 3.17
N VAL A 345 21.34 2.72 3.57
CA VAL A 345 22.10 3.90 4.01
C VAL A 345 21.46 4.55 5.23
N ASP A 346 22.26 5.19 6.08
CA ASP A 346 21.71 6.11 7.09
C ASP A 346 21.03 7.27 6.35
N PRO A 347 19.72 7.51 6.56
CA PRO A 347 19.03 8.61 5.90
C PRO A 347 19.65 9.99 6.21
N PHE A 348 20.39 10.14 7.31
CA PHE A 348 20.99 11.42 7.69
C PHE A 348 22.44 11.61 7.20
N ASP A 349 23.05 10.57 6.61
CA ASP A 349 24.38 10.65 5.99
C ASP A 349 24.27 11.03 4.51
N LEU A 350 24.23 12.34 4.23
CA LEU A 350 24.08 12.87 2.87
C LEU A 350 25.22 12.46 1.93
N GLU A 351 26.45 12.43 2.45
CA GLU A 351 27.61 11.97 1.68
C GLU A 351 27.54 10.48 1.42
N GLY A 352 27.10 9.68 2.41
CA GLY A 352 26.85 8.25 2.25
C GLY A 352 25.82 7.96 1.16
N ILE A 353 24.69 8.69 1.16
CA ILE A 353 23.67 8.62 0.11
C ILE A 353 24.30 8.98 -1.25
N SER A 354 25.02 10.11 -1.32
CA SER A 354 25.70 10.55 -2.54
C SER A 354 26.65 9.49 -3.10
N LYS A 355 27.49 8.89 -2.24
CA LYS A 355 28.46 7.87 -2.64
C LYS A 355 27.79 6.66 -3.27
N ARG A 356 26.63 6.23 -2.75
CA ARG A 356 25.85 5.13 -3.35
C ARG A 356 25.23 5.51 -4.69
N ILE A 357 24.75 6.74 -4.82
CA ILE A 357 24.27 7.28 -6.11
C ILE A 357 25.41 7.28 -7.13
N ASP A 358 26.56 7.86 -6.77
CA ASP A 358 27.73 7.97 -7.66
C ASP A 358 28.25 6.59 -8.08
N TRP A 359 28.25 5.63 -7.16
CA TRP A 359 28.67 4.26 -7.45
C TRP A 359 27.76 3.59 -8.49
N LEU A 360 26.43 3.69 -8.34
CA LEU A 360 25.48 3.12 -9.31
C LEU A 360 25.52 3.80 -10.68
N ILE A 361 25.84 5.10 -10.71
CA ILE A 361 26.05 5.86 -11.96
C ILE A 361 27.38 5.48 -12.62
N THR A 362 28.39 5.00 -11.89
CA THR A 362 29.71 4.67 -12.48
C THR A 362 29.93 3.18 -12.70
N HIS A 363 29.11 2.32 -12.09
CA HIS A 363 29.20 0.86 -12.18
C HIS A 363 27.95 0.29 -12.86
N HIS A 364 27.79 0.68 -14.12
CA HIS A 364 26.63 0.41 -14.95
C HIS A 364 26.20 -1.07 -14.99
N GLU A 365 27.14 -1.98 -15.25
CA GLU A 365 26.87 -3.42 -15.36
C GLU A 365 26.37 -4.00 -14.03
N GLU A 366 26.99 -3.61 -12.92
CA GLU A 366 26.58 -4.10 -11.60
C GLU A 366 25.25 -3.48 -11.15
N ALA A 367 24.97 -2.22 -11.50
CA ALA A 367 23.67 -1.62 -11.28
C ALA A 367 22.56 -2.37 -12.03
N GLU A 368 22.83 -2.87 -13.24
CA GLU A 368 21.86 -3.67 -13.99
C GLU A 368 21.64 -5.04 -13.38
N GLU A 369 22.72 -5.70 -12.99
CA GLU A 369 22.62 -7.00 -12.35
C GLU A 369 21.89 -6.89 -11.00
N MET A 370 22.15 -5.83 -10.22
CA MET A 370 21.35 -5.51 -9.01
C MET A 370 19.86 -5.32 -9.34
N GLY A 371 19.54 -4.58 -10.40
CA GLY A 371 18.16 -4.39 -10.86
C GLY A 371 17.49 -5.71 -11.26
N ARG A 372 18.20 -6.56 -12.00
CA ARG A 372 17.75 -7.89 -12.45
C ARG A 372 17.44 -8.79 -11.26
N ARG A 373 18.33 -8.87 -10.27
CA ARG A 373 18.10 -9.65 -9.04
C ARG A 373 16.88 -9.14 -8.25
N GLY A 374 16.71 -7.81 -8.17
CA GLY A 374 15.51 -7.21 -7.55
C GLY A 374 14.22 -7.62 -8.26
N GLN A 375 14.23 -7.60 -9.58
CA GLN A 375 13.10 -7.99 -10.42
C GLN A 375 12.74 -9.48 -10.25
N GLU A 376 13.73 -10.38 -10.23
CA GLU A 376 13.52 -11.80 -9.94
C GLU A 376 12.87 -12.02 -8.56
N ALA A 377 13.29 -11.27 -7.54
CA ALA A 377 12.70 -11.34 -6.20
C ALA A 377 11.23 -10.87 -6.20
N VAL A 378 10.89 -9.81 -6.94
CA VAL A 378 9.49 -9.37 -7.06
C VAL A 378 8.65 -10.37 -7.82
N GLN A 379 9.14 -10.91 -8.94
CA GLN A 379 8.41 -11.90 -9.75
C GLN A 379 8.10 -13.19 -8.98
N SER A 380 8.93 -13.55 -8.01
CA SER A 380 8.78 -14.79 -7.25
C SER A 380 8.03 -14.62 -5.92
N LEU A 381 8.19 -13.50 -5.23
CA LEU A 381 7.73 -13.34 -3.85
C LEU A 381 6.91 -12.07 -3.61
N TYR A 382 7.37 -10.94 -4.15
CA TYR A 382 6.85 -9.62 -3.75
C TYR A 382 5.89 -9.03 -4.77
N HIS A 383 4.87 -9.79 -5.18
CA HIS A 383 3.89 -9.32 -6.17
C HIS A 383 2.43 -9.56 -5.75
N TRP A 384 1.55 -8.70 -6.24
CA TRP A 384 0.13 -8.69 -5.86
C TRP A 384 -0.60 -10.00 -6.19
N ASN A 385 -0.23 -10.70 -7.26
CA ASN A 385 -0.92 -11.97 -7.57
C ASN A 385 -0.79 -13.01 -6.45
N VAL A 386 0.31 -13.05 -5.69
CA VAL A 386 0.41 -13.91 -4.49
C VAL A 386 -0.52 -13.42 -3.39
N GLU A 387 -0.48 -12.11 -3.10
CA GLU A 387 -1.25 -11.50 -2.00
C GLU A 387 -2.77 -11.55 -2.28
N LYS A 388 -3.15 -11.45 -3.54
CA LYS A 388 -4.52 -11.64 -4.03
C LYS A 388 -5.06 -13.01 -3.68
N GLU A 389 -4.30 -14.08 -3.89
CA GLU A 389 -4.77 -15.43 -3.57
C GLU A 389 -4.98 -15.61 -2.06
N LYS A 390 -4.13 -15.00 -1.22
CA LYS A 390 -4.35 -14.95 0.24
C LYS A 390 -5.66 -14.24 0.58
N LEU A 391 -5.93 -13.09 -0.03
CA LEU A 391 -7.19 -12.36 0.15
C LEU A 391 -8.39 -13.21 -0.28
N LEU A 392 -8.34 -13.84 -1.46
CA LEU A 392 -9.42 -14.69 -1.94
C LEU A 392 -9.65 -15.90 -1.04
N HIS A 393 -8.60 -16.45 -0.43
CA HIS A 393 -8.70 -17.51 0.57
C HIS A 393 -9.44 -17.04 1.83
N VAL A 394 -9.15 -15.84 2.33
CA VAL A 394 -9.91 -15.25 3.44
C VAL A 394 -11.41 -15.16 3.11
N TYR A 395 -11.76 -14.68 1.92
CA TYR A 395 -13.15 -14.59 1.49
C TYR A 395 -13.81 -15.97 1.30
N ALA A 396 -13.06 -16.95 0.79
CA ALA A 396 -13.51 -18.33 0.64
C ALA A 396 -13.85 -18.95 2.01
N ASP A 397 -12.99 -18.78 3.00
CA ASP A 397 -13.19 -19.26 4.37
C ASP A 397 -14.40 -18.59 5.03
N VAL A 398 -14.46 -17.26 4.99
CA VAL A 398 -15.54 -16.47 5.59
C VAL A 398 -16.91 -16.81 4.99
N THR A 399 -16.93 -17.23 3.71
CA THR A 399 -18.16 -17.66 3.03
C THR A 399 -18.46 -19.15 3.13
N GLY A 400 -17.55 -19.97 3.68
CA GLY A 400 -17.67 -21.42 3.74
C GLY A 400 -17.46 -22.12 2.38
N ARG A 401 -16.86 -21.42 1.40
CA ARG A 401 -16.47 -21.98 0.10
C ARG A 401 -15.04 -22.51 0.15
N ILE A 402 -14.80 -23.59 0.85
CA ILE A 402 -13.53 -24.30 0.64
C ILE A 402 -13.61 -24.97 -0.73
N ARG A 403 -12.87 -24.47 -1.73
CA ARG A 403 -12.61 -25.21 -2.97
C ARG A 403 -11.95 -26.53 -2.56
N LYS A 404 -12.69 -27.64 -2.66
CA LYS A 404 -12.22 -28.99 -2.32
C LYS A 404 -11.07 -29.50 -3.20
N GLU A 405 -10.55 -28.69 -4.12
CA GLU A 405 -9.57 -29.09 -5.13
C GLU A 405 -8.13 -28.60 -4.88
N GLU A 406 -7.87 -27.71 -3.91
CA GLU A 406 -6.51 -27.14 -3.69
C GLU A 406 -5.80 -27.59 -2.41
N VAL A 407 -6.31 -28.62 -1.72
CA VAL A 407 -5.62 -29.23 -0.56
C VAL A 407 -4.35 -30.00 -0.98
N GLN A 408 -4.06 -30.13 -2.29
CA GLN A 408 -2.82 -30.73 -2.80
C GLN A 408 -1.74 -29.74 -3.28
N GLN A 409 -2.02 -28.43 -3.38
CA GLN A 409 -0.99 -27.42 -3.72
C GLN A 409 -0.47 -26.61 -2.51
N THR A 410 -1.10 -26.74 -1.34
CA THR A 410 -0.64 -26.11 -0.08
C THR A 410 0.65 -26.72 0.50
N ALA A 411 1.20 -27.77 -0.12
CA ALA A 411 2.57 -28.21 0.14
C ALA A 411 3.63 -27.15 -0.22
N PHE A 412 3.33 -26.21 -1.14
CA PHE A 412 4.22 -25.08 -1.44
C PHE A 412 4.10 -23.92 -0.42
N GLY A 413 2.88 -23.65 0.08
CA GLY A 413 2.66 -22.62 1.11
C GLY A 413 3.29 -22.96 2.47
N THR A 414 3.42 -24.25 2.78
CA THR A 414 4.08 -24.71 4.01
C THR A 414 5.60 -24.54 3.93
N MET A 415 6.21 -24.67 2.74
CA MET A 415 7.63 -24.33 2.51
C MET A 415 7.89 -22.82 2.63
N ASN A 416 6.97 -21.96 2.17
CA ASN A 416 7.10 -20.51 2.37
C ASN A 416 6.86 -20.09 3.83
N ARG A 417 5.95 -20.73 4.57
CA ARG A 417 5.80 -20.52 6.02
C ARG A 417 7.01 -20.99 6.82
N GLU A 418 7.74 -22.02 6.38
CA GLU A 418 9.01 -22.42 7.00
C GLU A 418 10.19 -21.52 6.60
N ARG A 419 10.21 -20.97 5.37
CA ARG A 419 11.15 -19.91 4.99
C ARG A 419 10.89 -18.62 5.78
N GLU A 420 9.63 -18.20 5.89
CA GLU A 420 9.22 -17.04 6.70
C GLU A 420 9.40 -17.25 8.22
N ARG A 421 9.29 -18.48 8.74
CA ARG A 421 9.59 -18.78 10.16
C ARG A 421 11.08 -18.96 10.46
N LYS A 422 11.88 -19.41 9.49
CA LYS A 422 13.35 -19.29 9.54
C LYS A 422 13.84 -17.86 9.28
N VAL A 423 12.95 -16.97 8.86
CA VAL A 423 13.14 -15.53 8.65
C VAL A 423 12.88 -14.70 9.93
N VAL A 424 12.38 -15.33 11.02
CA VAL A 424 12.07 -14.70 12.33
C VAL A 424 12.98 -15.21 13.48
N LYS A 425 13.91 -16.12 13.21
CA LYS A 425 14.98 -16.53 14.15
C LYS A 425 16.33 -16.20 13.55
#